data_AF-A0A2E8W958-F1
#
_entry.id   AF-A0A2E8W958-F1
#
_cell.length_a   1.000
_cell.length_b   1.000
_cell.length_c   1.000
_cell.angle_alpha   90.00
_cell.angle_beta   90.00
_cell.angle_gamma   90.00
#
_symmetry.space_group_name_H-M   'P 1'
#
loop_
_entity.id
_entity.type
_entity.pdbx_description
1 polymer ?
#
loop_
_entity_poly.entity_id
_entity_poly.type
_entity_poly.pdbx_seq_one_letter_code
_entity_poly.pdbx_strand_id
1 'polypeptide(L)'
;MEVLNNIQIAPAWAGHPVGFDLMTHKGRQFVAFYDHDRKMTVGQRSLQESRFELMRLEGRWLDARGRLSTDLEWDTHNSITMTIDRNDHIHLCGNMHVDPLIYFRTSRSLDITSFARIDYMVGKNEDRCTYPRFMSGPERKLVFRYRDGMSGNGVDYYNVYDEGTQSWTRLVDVPILDGMDLMNAYARQPELGPDNQYHMIWMWRDTPDCSTNHDISYATSQDLVNWSAGDGSPLPLSITAEASTSIIDPVPPGGGLSNMCASLGYDSKHRPVVSYHKNDEKAFTQAYAARLENGDWKIHKLSDWDYHWDFSGNGSIDTEITLGAVEIREEALLAMPWWHARKGSGIWKIDESTLQVVGSYPDPKPDLPEELSNVVSDLPGMGVRTTAGRGDTERKYWLRWETLERNRDQPRDEIPPPSDLVLYEVKA
;
A
#
# COMPACT_ATOMS: atom_id res chain seq x y z
N MET A 1 21.12 11.49 2.78
CA MET A 1 20.73 11.83 4.16
C MET A 1 21.75 11.28 5.14
N GLU A 2 21.83 11.82 6.35
CA GLU A 2 22.78 11.41 7.39
C GLU A 2 22.07 10.62 8.49
N VAL A 3 22.62 9.46 8.86
CA VAL A 3 22.16 8.67 10.01
C VAL A 3 22.65 9.36 11.28
N LEU A 4 21.72 9.75 12.15
CA LEU A 4 22.01 10.42 13.41
C LEU A 4 22.18 9.42 14.56
N ASN A 5 21.39 8.35 14.52
CA ASN A 5 21.34 7.34 15.56
C ASN A 5 20.75 6.04 15.00
N ASN A 6 21.09 4.91 15.60
CA ASN A 6 20.43 3.63 15.36
C ASN A 6 20.19 2.88 16.67
N ILE A 7 19.09 2.14 16.73
CA ILE A 7 18.66 1.37 17.89
C ILE A 7 18.26 -0.03 17.43
N GLN A 8 18.99 -1.04 17.87
CA GLN A 8 18.57 -2.43 17.71
C GLN A 8 17.34 -2.68 18.59
N ILE A 9 16.23 -3.08 17.98
CA ILE A 9 14.96 -3.35 18.66
C ILE A 9 14.92 -4.79 19.16
N ALA A 10 15.04 -5.74 18.24
CA ALA A 10 14.96 -7.17 18.50
C ALA A 10 15.39 -7.99 17.27
N PRO A 11 15.71 -9.29 17.42
CA PRO A 11 15.77 -10.22 16.30
C PRO A 11 14.39 -10.43 15.66
N ALA A 12 14.31 -10.33 14.33
CA ALA A 12 13.11 -10.48 13.54
C ALA A 12 13.18 -11.69 12.58
N TRP A 13 12.01 -12.14 12.15
CA TRP A 13 11.89 -13.19 11.15
C TRP A 13 12.54 -12.78 9.82
N ALA A 14 13.39 -13.66 9.29
CA ALA A 14 14.20 -13.40 8.09
C ALA A 14 13.87 -14.31 6.89
N GLY A 15 12.96 -15.28 7.05
CA GLY A 15 12.73 -16.30 6.02
C GLY A 15 12.06 -15.80 4.73
N HIS A 16 11.24 -14.75 4.80
CA HIS A 16 10.58 -14.12 3.66
C HIS A 16 10.19 -12.68 4.02
N PRO A 17 9.96 -11.78 3.04
CA PRO A 17 9.57 -10.41 3.33
C PRO A 17 8.13 -10.35 3.81
N VAL A 18 7.86 -9.57 4.86
CA VAL A 18 6.50 -9.26 5.34
C VAL A 18 6.51 -7.84 5.91
N GLY A 19 5.41 -7.10 5.72
CA GLY A 19 5.34 -5.70 6.13
C GLY A 19 5.26 -5.52 7.65
N PHE A 20 6.19 -4.72 8.19
CA PHE A 20 6.14 -4.21 9.57
C PHE A 20 5.66 -2.75 9.59
N ASP A 21 5.38 -2.24 10.79
CA ASP A 21 4.84 -0.89 10.96
C ASP A 21 5.54 -0.08 12.06
N LEU A 22 5.64 1.23 11.86
CA LEU A 22 6.31 2.19 12.74
C LEU A 22 5.53 3.50 12.83
N MET A 23 5.21 3.92 14.05
CA MET A 23 4.48 5.17 14.29
C MET A 23 5.05 5.95 15.46
N THR A 24 5.13 7.27 15.33
CA THR A 24 5.47 8.21 16.40
C THR A 24 4.22 9.02 16.75
N HIS A 25 3.91 9.13 18.04
CA HIS A 25 2.75 9.88 18.54
C HIS A 25 3.05 10.46 19.91
N LYS A 26 2.89 11.78 20.07
CA LYS A 26 3.04 12.50 21.36
C LYS A 26 4.35 12.18 22.08
N GLY A 27 5.46 12.14 21.34
CA GLY A 27 6.80 11.86 21.89
C GLY A 27 7.03 10.39 22.29
N ARG A 28 6.11 9.49 21.97
CA ARG A 28 6.28 8.03 22.06
C ARG A 28 6.43 7.45 20.66
N GLN A 29 7.08 6.30 20.57
CA GLN A 29 7.24 5.57 19.33
C GLN A 29 6.85 4.11 19.52
N PHE A 30 6.12 3.60 18.53
CA PHE A 30 5.52 2.27 18.53
C PHE A 30 5.94 1.51 17.29
N VAL A 31 6.28 0.24 17.46
CA VAL A 31 6.65 -0.68 16.38
C VAL A 31 5.77 -1.92 16.45
N ALA A 32 5.36 -2.45 15.30
CA ALA A 32 4.66 -3.72 15.18
C ALA A 32 5.34 -4.59 14.12
N PHE A 33 5.75 -5.80 14.51
CA PHE A 33 6.57 -6.68 13.68
C PHE A 33 6.37 -8.16 14.02
N TYR A 34 6.98 -9.05 13.26
CA TYR A 34 7.11 -10.46 13.62
C TYR A 34 8.52 -10.74 14.12
N ASP A 35 8.63 -11.22 15.35
CA ASP A 35 9.91 -11.56 15.93
C ASP A 35 10.51 -12.84 15.32
N HIS A 36 11.70 -13.22 15.76
CA HIS A 36 12.40 -14.42 15.27
C HIS A 36 11.62 -15.74 15.43
N ASP A 37 10.67 -15.82 16.37
CA ASP A 37 9.79 -16.99 16.55
C ASP A 37 8.52 -16.90 15.70
N ARG A 38 8.44 -15.92 14.78
CA ARG A 38 7.29 -15.63 13.93
C ARG A 38 6.06 -15.17 14.72
N LYS A 39 6.25 -14.57 15.90
CA LYS A 39 5.16 -14.07 16.74
C LYS A 39 4.93 -12.58 16.50
N MET A 40 3.68 -12.19 16.28
CA MET A 40 3.29 -10.79 16.20
C MET A 40 3.62 -10.08 17.53
N THR A 41 4.53 -9.12 17.45
CA THR A 41 5.13 -8.43 18.58
C THR A 41 4.97 -6.93 18.40
N VAL A 42 4.58 -6.26 19.47
CA VAL A 42 4.52 -4.80 19.55
C VAL A 42 5.62 -4.28 20.48
N GLY A 43 6.14 -3.11 20.17
CA GLY A 43 7.10 -2.41 21.01
C GLY A 43 6.71 -0.96 21.24
N GLN A 44 7.06 -0.42 22.40
CA GLN A 44 6.95 1.00 22.71
C GLN A 44 8.23 1.54 23.33
N ARG A 45 8.52 2.82 23.07
CA ARG A 45 9.52 3.61 23.80
C ARG A 45 9.11 5.07 23.88
N SER A 46 9.66 5.80 24.84
CA SER A 46 9.77 7.25 24.71
C SER A 46 10.86 7.60 23.69
N LEU A 47 10.74 8.73 22.97
CA LEU A 47 11.78 9.19 22.05
C LEU A 47 13.12 9.51 22.75
N GLN A 48 13.12 9.72 24.07
CA GLN A 48 14.34 9.93 24.86
C GLN A 48 15.02 8.62 25.29
N GLU A 49 14.37 7.47 25.10
CA GLU A 49 14.87 6.17 25.52
C GLU A 49 15.50 5.43 24.33
N SER A 50 16.57 4.69 24.58
CA SER A 50 17.24 3.89 23.55
C SER A 50 16.76 2.44 23.51
N ARG A 51 15.74 2.07 24.29
CA ARG A 51 15.25 0.69 24.43
C ARG A 51 13.75 0.64 24.26
N PHE A 52 13.28 -0.37 23.53
CA PHE A 52 11.87 -0.71 23.46
C PHE A 52 11.47 -1.67 24.58
N GLU A 53 10.33 -1.39 25.21
CA GLU A 53 9.53 -2.39 25.89
C GLU A 53 8.79 -3.21 24.82
N LEU A 54 8.80 -4.54 24.91
CA LEU A 54 8.23 -5.44 23.91
C LEU A 54 7.17 -6.35 24.54
N MET A 55 6.11 -6.63 23.77
CA MET A 55 5.04 -7.55 24.13
C MET A 55 4.62 -8.37 22.92
N ARG A 56 4.57 -9.70 23.06
CA ARG A 56 3.92 -10.60 22.08
C ARG A 56 2.41 -10.52 22.25
N LEU A 57 1.68 -10.38 21.14
CA LEU A 57 0.21 -10.37 21.16
C LEU A 57 -0.33 -11.81 21.22
N GLU A 58 -1.32 -12.01 22.08
CA GLU A 58 -2.01 -13.30 22.19
C GLU A 58 -3.16 -13.37 21.17
N GLY A 59 -3.01 -14.26 20.18
CA GLY A 59 -4.00 -14.46 19.13
C GLY A 59 -5.16 -15.35 19.56
N ARG A 60 -6.05 -15.65 18.60
CA ARG A 60 -7.00 -16.76 18.70
C ARG A 60 -6.45 -17.96 17.95
N TRP A 61 -6.83 -19.17 18.36
CA TRP A 61 -6.56 -20.36 17.56
C TRP A 61 -7.41 -20.32 16.28
N LEU A 62 -6.77 -20.54 15.13
CA LEU A 62 -7.42 -20.63 13.83
C LEU A 62 -7.44 -22.10 13.40
N ASP A 63 -8.56 -22.80 13.62
CA ASP A 63 -8.68 -24.23 13.32
C ASP A 63 -8.34 -24.56 11.86
N ALA A 64 -8.80 -23.74 10.92
CA ALA A 64 -8.53 -23.92 9.50
C ALA A 64 -7.04 -23.78 9.12
N ARG A 65 -6.23 -23.16 9.98
CA ARG A 65 -4.78 -22.97 9.77
C ARG A 65 -3.92 -23.84 10.68
N GLY A 66 -4.47 -24.34 11.78
CA GLY A 66 -3.70 -25.09 12.79
C GLY A 66 -2.63 -24.24 13.49
N ARG A 67 -2.90 -22.94 13.69
CA ARG A 67 -1.98 -21.99 14.35
C ARG A 67 -2.73 -20.90 15.11
N LEU A 68 -2.02 -20.13 15.92
CA LEU A 68 -2.54 -18.87 16.44
C LEU A 68 -2.61 -17.82 15.32
N SER A 69 -3.61 -16.95 15.41
CA SER A 69 -3.79 -15.82 14.52
C SER A 69 -2.63 -14.81 14.58
N THR A 70 -1.77 -14.88 15.59
CA THR A 70 -0.56 -14.05 15.73
C THR A 70 0.72 -14.75 15.28
N ASP A 71 0.63 -15.99 14.80
CA ASP A 71 1.76 -16.74 14.27
C ASP A 71 1.85 -16.57 12.75
N LEU A 72 3.00 -16.11 12.26
CA LEU A 72 3.25 -15.90 10.84
C LEU A 72 3.59 -17.23 10.13
N GLU A 73 2.94 -17.45 8.99
CA GLU A 73 3.27 -18.50 8.02
C GLU A 73 4.13 -17.95 6.87
N TRP A 74 4.43 -18.77 5.86
CA TRP A 74 5.26 -18.37 4.71
C TRP A 74 4.52 -17.50 3.70
N ASP A 75 3.74 -16.51 4.14
CA ASP A 75 2.85 -15.72 3.28
C ASP A 75 3.17 -14.23 3.36
N THR A 76 3.61 -13.64 2.25
CA THR A 76 4.06 -12.24 2.18
C THR A 76 2.91 -11.24 2.33
N HIS A 77 1.66 -11.67 2.13
CA HIS A 77 0.48 -10.80 2.20
C HIS A 77 0.13 -10.41 3.65
N ASN A 78 0.68 -11.13 4.62
CA ASN A 78 0.39 -11.03 6.05
C ASN A 78 1.03 -9.81 6.75
N SER A 79 1.12 -8.66 6.07
CA SER A 79 1.61 -7.41 6.66
C SER A 79 0.83 -7.00 7.92
N ILE A 80 1.51 -6.28 8.82
CA ILE A 80 0.91 -5.66 10.00
C ILE A 80 0.67 -4.17 9.72
N THR A 81 -0.45 -3.65 10.21
CA THR A 81 -0.74 -2.21 10.23
C THR A 81 -1.26 -1.77 11.59
N MET A 82 -0.91 -0.56 11.99
CA MET A 82 -1.29 0.05 13.25
C MET A 82 -1.82 1.47 13.02
N THR A 83 -2.56 2.04 13.95
CA THR A 83 -2.86 3.47 13.98
C THR A 83 -3.16 3.89 15.42
N ILE A 84 -3.28 5.19 15.65
CA ILE A 84 -3.66 5.74 16.94
C ILE A 84 -4.89 6.63 16.73
N ASP A 85 -5.96 6.36 17.47
CA ASP A 85 -7.18 7.16 17.40
C ASP A 85 -7.06 8.48 18.19
N ARG A 86 -8.10 9.31 18.12
CA ARG A 86 -8.09 10.64 18.77
C ARG A 86 -8.13 10.58 20.30
N ASN A 87 -8.51 9.42 20.86
CA ASN A 87 -8.48 9.14 22.29
C ASN A 87 -7.18 8.43 22.70
N ASP A 88 -6.17 8.42 21.81
CA ASP A 88 -4.85 7.86 22.01
C ASP A 88 -4.84 6.33 22.25
N HIS A 89 -5.88 5.61 21.83
CA HIS A 89 -5.84 4.15 21.79
C HIS A 89 -5.15 3.67 20.51
N ILE A 90 -4.34 2.63 20.65
CA ILE A 90 -3.61 2.04 19.55
C ILE A 90 -4.48 0.92 18.95
N HIS A 91 -4.72 0.98 17.65
CA HIS A 91 -5.43 -0.02 16.87
C HIS A 91 -4.43 -0.79 16.03
N LEU A 92 -4.53 -2.11 15.97
CA LEU A 92 -3.61 -2.96 15.22
C LEU A 92 -4.37 -4.09 14.51
N CYS A 93 -4.05 -4.29 13.24
CA CYS A 93 -4.53 -5.40 12.42
C CYS A 93 -3.37 -6.02 11.63
N GLY A 94 -3.43 -7.30 11.31
CA GLY A 94 -2.41 -7.94 10.48
C GLY A 94 -2.55 -9.45 10.42
N ASN A 95 -1.61 -10.12 9.75
CA ASN A 95 -1.58 -11.57 9.59
C ASN A 95 -2.79 -12.18 8.89
N MET A 96 -3.37 -11.47 7.91
CA MET A 96 -4.59 -11.89 7.24
C MET A 96 -4.38 -12.04 5.73
N HIS A 97 -4.59 -13.26 5.23
CA HIS A 97 -4.76 -13.55 3.81
C HIS A 97 -5.84 -14.60 3.61
N VAL A 98 -7.07 -14.13 3.37
CA VAL A 98 -8.30 -14.95 3.42
C VAL A 98 -8.48 -15.58 4.81
N ASP A 99 -8.16 -14.81 5.85
CA ASP A 99 -8.31 -15.21 7.25
C ASP A 99 -9.40 -14.39 7.93
N PRO A 100 -10.05 -14.91 8.98
CA PRO A 100 -11.03 -14.12 9.71
C PRO A 100 -10.32 -12.99 10.47
N LEU A 101 -10.99 -11.83 10.60
CA LEU A 101 -10.45 -10.57 11.09
C LEU A 101 -9.59 -10.74 12.35
N ILE A 102 -8.38 -10.18 12.31
CA ILE A 102 -7.43 -10.17 13.40
C ILE A 102 -7.20 -8.72 13.80
N TYR A 103 -7.85 -8.29 14.88
CA TYR A 103 -7.85 -6.92 15.34
C TYR A 103 -7.60 -6.84 16.84
N PHE A 104 -6.77 -5.87 17.22
CA PHE A 104 -6.41 -5.56 18.59
C PHE A 104 -6.58 -4.06 18.82
N ARG A 105 -6.98 -3.69 20.04
CA ARG A 105 -6.99 -2.29 20.48
C ARG A 105 -6.47 -2.19 21.91
N THR A 106 -5.71 -1.15 22.23
CA THR A 106 -5.38 -0.90 23.63
C THR A 106 -6.63 -0.50 24.41
N SER A 107 -6.75 -0.98 25.64
CA SER A 107 -7.80 -0.56 26.58
C SER A 107 -7.39 0.68 27.38
N ARG A 108 -6.10 1.03 27.36
CA ARG A 108 -5.53 2.25 27.93
C ARG A 108 -4.78 3.04 26.87
N SER A 109 -4.83 4.37 27.00
CA SER A 109 -4.14 5.31 26.13
C SER A 109 -2.65 5.02 26.09
N LEU A 110 -2.08 4.88 24.88
CA LEU A 110 -0.66 4.73 24.58
C LEU A 110 0.09 3.63 25.36
N ASP A 111 -0.60 2.61 25.84
CA ASP A 111 -0.04 1.53 26.65
C ASP A 111 -0.19 0.18 25.96
N ILE A 112 0.91 -0.30 25.36
CA ILE A 112 0.93 -1.58 24.65
C ILE A 112 0.59 -2.78 25.54
N THR A 113 0.81 -2.70 26.86
CA THR A 113 0.50 -3.80 27.78
C THR A 113 -1.00 -4.03 27.96
N SER A 114 -1.81 -3.09 27.46
CA SER A 114 -3.26 -3.08 27.57
C SER A 114 -3.97 -3.51 26.29
N PHE A 115 -3.23 -4.00 25.27
CA PHE A 115 -3.81 -4.56 24.05
C PHE A 115 -4.78 -5.69 24.39
N ALA A 116 -6.01 -5.55 23.90
CA ALA A 116 -7.04 -6.57 23.96
C ALA A 116 -7.37 -7.03 22.54
N ARG A 117 -7.54 -8.34 22.37
CA ARG A 117 -8.08 -8.92 21.14
C ARG A 117 -9.56 -8.57 21.01
N ILE A 118 -9.97 -8.08 19.85
CA ILE A 118 -11.36 -7.80 19.52
C ILE A 118 -11.66 -8.54 18.22
N ASP A 119 -12.42 -9.64 18.32
CA ASP A 119 -12.57 -10.62 17.24
C ASP A 119 -13.52 -10.18 16.11
N TYR A 120 -14.07 -8.96 16.18
CA TYR A 120 -14.94 -8.35 15.18
C TYR A 120 -14.79 -6.82 15.17
N MET A 121 -15.09 -6.20 14.03
CA MET A 121 -15.38 -4.76 13.95
C MET A 121 -16.89 -4.55 13.91
N VAL A 122 -17.51 -5.02 12.84
CA VAL A 122 -18.96 -4.99 12.59
C VAL A 122 -19.56 -6.40 12.71
N GLY A 123 -18.76 -7.46 12.57
CA GLY A 123 -19.20 -8.86 12.71
C GLY A 123 -19.86 -9.47 11.47
N LYS A 124 -19.80 -8.79 10.32
CA LYS A 124 -20.31 -9.27 9.02
C LYS A 124 -19.22 -9.11 7.97
N ASN A 125 -19.09 -10.06 7.03
CA ASN A 125 -18.04 -10.02 6.00
C ASN A 125 -16.63 -9.92 6.59
N GLU A 126 -16.37 -10.56 7.73
CA GLU A 126 -15.09 -10.46 8.46
C GLU A 126 -14.38 -11.80 8.58
N ASP A 127 -14.81 -12.82 7.83
CA ASP A 127 -14.27 -14.19 7.93
C ASP A 127 -13.13 -14.47 6.93
N ARG A 128 -12.95 -13.61 5.92
CA ARG A 128 -12.00 -13.80 4.80
C ARG A 128 -11.29 -12.49 4.46
N CYS A 129 -10.73 -11.84 5.47
CA CYS A 129 -10.03 -10.57 5.36
C CYS A 129 -8.64 -10.72 4.72
N THR A 130 -8.28 -9.72 3.92
CA THR A 130 -6.92 -9.52 3.37
C THR A 130 -6.62 -8.02 3.29
N TYR A 131 -5.34 -7.63 3.34
CA TYR A 131 -4.85 -6.25 3.15
C TYR A 131 -5.49 -5.20 4.08
N PRO A 132 -5.40 -5.37 5.41
CA PRO A 132 -5.90 -4.37 6.34
C PRO A 132 -5.20 -3.03 6.14
N ARG A 133 -5.98 -1.95 6.17
CA ARG A 133 -5.49 -0.56 6.10
C ARG A 133 -6.31 0.34 6.99
N PHE A 134 -5.62 1.09 7.85
CA PHE A 134 -6.20 2.25 8.53
C PHE A 134 -5.98 3.50 7.69
N MET A 135 -7.00 4.36 7.61
CA MET A 135 -6.93 5.62 6.88
C MET A 135 -7.65 6.73 7.64
N SER A 136 -7.19 7.97 7.45
CA SER A 136 -7.95 9.14 7.89
C SER A 136 -9.05 9.39 6.87
N GLY A 137 -10.30 9.24 7.29
CA GLY A 137 -11.48 9.56 6.49
C GLY A 137 -11.96 11.01 6.68
N PRO A 138 -13.13 11.34 6.11
CA PRO A 138 -13.78 12.64 6.27
C PRO A 138 -13.89 13.03 7.74
N GLU A 139 -13.76 14.33 8.02
CA GLU A 139 -13.77 14.88 9.39
C GLU A 139 -12.71 14.25 10.32
N ARG A 140 -11.64 13.68 9.73
CA ARG A 140 -10.58 12.94 10.44
C ARG A 140 -11.10 11.73 11.22
N LYS A 141 -12.23 11.16 10.80
CA LYS A 141 -12.71 9.88 11.35
C LYS A 141 -11.74 8.76 10.99
N LEU A 142 -11.55 7.83 11.91
CA LEU A 142 -10.74 6.65 11.62
C LEU A 142 -11.56 5.68 10.76
N VAL A 143 -11.06 5.41 9.55
CA VAL A 143 -11.66 4.46 8.61
C VAL A 143 -10.74 3.24 8.48
N PHE A 144 -11.32 2.06 8.37
CA PHE A 144 -10.61 0.81 8.15
C PHE A 144 -11.10 0.15 6.88
N ARG A 145 -10.18 -0.07 5.94
CA ARG A 145 -10.40 -0.84 4.71
C ARG A 145 -9.84 -2.23 4.89
N TYR A 146 -10.56 -3.22 4.39
CA TYR A 146 -10.04 -4.55 4.13
C TYR A 146 -10.75 -5.18 2.93
N ARG A 147 -10.10 -6.16 2.30
CA ARG A 147 -10.70 -6.98 1.25
C ARG A 147 -11.35 -8.22 1.87
N ASP A 148 -12.64 -8.45 1.59
CA ASP A 148 -13.35 -9.69 1.91
C ASP A 148 -13.34 -10.61 0.68
N GLY A 149 -12.92 -11.86 0.85
CA GLY A 149 -12.90 -12.88 -0.21
C GLY A 149 -11.50 -13.23 -0.72
N MET A 150 -11.42 -13.77 -1.93
CA MET A 150 -10.17 -14.28 -2.52
C MET A 150 -9.91 -13.68 -3.91
N SER A 151 -8.80 -14.06 -4.54
CA SER A 151 -8.60 -13.75 -5.96
C SER A 151 -9.68 -14.42 -6.82
N GLY A 152 -10.22 -13.69 -7.80
CA GLY A 152 -11.41 -14.04 -8.58
C GLY A 152 -12.73 -13.48 -8.01
N ASN A 153 -12.84 -13.27 -6.69
CA ASN A 153 -14.08 -12.76 -6.07
C ASN A 153 -13.81 -12.08 -4.71
N GLY A 154 -13.06 -10.97 -4.73
CA GLY A 154 -12.77 -10.21 -3.52
C GLY A 154 -13.23 -8.77 -3.70
N VAL A 155 -13.90 -8.25 -2.66
CA VAL A 155 -14.48 -6.91 -2.64
C VAL A 155 -14.00 -6.15 -1.40
N ASP A 156 -13.88 -4.83 -1.52
CA ASP A 156 -13.40 -4.00 -0.43
C ASP A 156 -14.56 -3.44 0.41
N TYR A 157 -14.45 -3.60 1.72
CA TYR A 157 -15.33 -2.96 2.69
C TYR A 157 -14.59 -1.90 3.49
N TYR A 158 -15.34 -0.87 3.87
CA TYR A 158 -14.87 0.25 4.67
C TYR A 158 -15.71 0.31 5.94
N ASN A 159 -15.04 0.29 7.07
CA ASN A 159 -15.62 0.49 8.39
C ASN A 159 -15.19 1.87 8.92
N VAL A 160 -16.01 2.50 9.74
CA VAL A 160 -15.70 3.75 10.44
C VAL A 160 -15.79 3.52 11.94
N TYR A 161 -14.81 4.05 12.67
CA TYR A 161 -14.74 3.91 14.11
C TYR A 161 -15.36 5.11 14.82
N ASP A 162 -16.15 4.85 15.85
CA ASP A 162 -16.67 5.86 16.78
C ASP A 162 -15.93 5.74 18.11
N GLU A 163 -15.16 6.77 18.47
CA GLU A 163 -14.39 6.76 19.72
C GLU A 163 -15.27 6.90 20.98
N GLY A 164 -16.50 7.44 20.85
CA GLY A 164 -17.44 7.64 21.94
C GLY A 164 -18.13 6.34 22.37
N THR A 165 -18.53 5.52 21.41
CA THR A 165 -19.08 4.17 21.66
C THR A 165 -18.02 3.08 21.66
N GLN A 166 -16.79 3.42 21.21
CA GLN A 166 -15.67 2.50 21.05
C GLN A 166 -15.98 1.30 20.14
N SER A 167 -16.79 1.52 19.10
CA SER A 167 -17.26 0.49 18.18
C SER A 167 -17.05 0.89 16.72
N TRP A 168 -17.02 -0.10 15.84
CA TRP A 168 -17.01 0.11 14.39
C TRP A 168 -18.41 -0.02 13.81
N THR A 169 -18.70 0.78 12.79
CA THR A 169 -19.87 0.60 11.91
C THR A 169 -19.40 0.51 10.47
N ARG A 170 -20.23 -0.04 9.58
CA ARG A 170 -19.95 0.03 8.15
C ARG A 170 -20.02 1.48 7.69
N LEU A 171 -19.09 1.91 6.83
CA LEU A 171 -19.17 3.22 6.18
C LEU A 171 -20.31 3.22 5.14
N VAL A 172 -20.41 2.14 4.36
CA VAL A 172 -21.47 1.84 3.39
C VAL A 172 -21.75 0.34 3.38
N ASP A 173 -23.02 -0.07 3.38
CA ASP A 173 -23.43 -1.49 3.54
C ASP A 173 -23.14 -2.39 2.33
N VAL A 174 -22.60 -1.82 1.24
CA VAL A 174 -22.20 -2.50 0.01
C VAL A 174 -20.70 -2.28 -0.23
N PRO A 175 -20.01 -3.16 -0.98
CA PRO A 175 -18.63 -2.88 -1.36
C PRO A 175 -18.53 -1.63 -2.25
N ILE A 176 -17.40 -0.93 -2.21
CA ILE A 176 -17.21 0.26 -3.07
C ILE A 176 -17.08 -0.17 -4.53
N LEU A 177 -16.30 -1.22 -4.79
CA LEU A 177 -16.07 -1.79 -6.11
C LEU A 177 -16.56 -3.23 -6.12
N ASP A 178 -17.34 -3.59 -7.14
CA ASP A 178 -17.91 -4.93 -7.29
C ASP A 178 -17.72 -5.45 -8.71
N GLY A 179 -16.98 -6.56 -8.81
CA GLY A 179 -16.72 -7.24 -10.08
C GLY A 179 -17.84 -8.20 -10.49
N MET A 180 -18.99 -8.20 -9.80
CA MET A 180 -20.20 -8.96 -10.12
C MET A 180 -19.96 -10.47 -10.26
N ASP A 181 -19.08 -11.02 -9.42
CA ASP A 181 -18.60 -12.42 -9.49
C ASP A 181 -17.90 -12.81 -10.81
N LEU A 182 -17.59 -11.85 -11.68
CA LEU A 182 -16.93 -12.07 -12.97
C LEU A 182 -15.44 -11.72 -12.93
N MET A 183 -15.05 -10.77 -12.08
CA MET A 183 -13.70 -10.19 -12.07
C MET A 183 -13.36 -9.56 -10.70
N ASN A 184 -12.16 -9.01 -10.56
CA ASN A 184 -11.81 -8.19 -9.41
C ASN A 184 -11.32 -6.80 -9.77
N ALA A 185 -11.64 -5.84 -8.91
CA ALA A 185 -10.94 -4.58 -8.88
C ALA A 185 -9.59 -4.71 -8.14
N TYR A 186 -8.57 -4.10 -8.71
CA TYR A 186 -7.29 -3.83 -8.06
C TYR A 186 -7.16 -2.32 -7.84
N ALA A 187 -7.75 -1.86 -6.75
CA ALA A 187 -7.78 -0.45 -6.40
C ALA A 187 -6.56 -0.03 -5.58
N ARG A 188 -6.07 1.17 -5.88
CA ARG A 188 -5.30 1.95 -4.91
C ARG A 188 -6.25 2.40 -3.80
N GLN A 189 -5.70 2.64 -2.61
CA GLN A 189 -6.47 3.24 -1.53
C GLN A 189 -6.94 4.64 -1.97
N PRO A 190 -8.17 5.07 -1.64
CA PRO A 190 -8.57 6.45 -1.83
C PRO A 190 -7.67 7.41 -1.03
N GLU A 191 -7.12 8.41 -1.69
CA GLU A 191 -6.22 9.40 -1.10
C GLU A 191 -6.79 10.81 -1.24
N LEU A 192 -6.64 11.62 -0.20
CA LEU A 192 -7.09 13.01 -0.22
C LEU A 192 -6.15 13.83 -1.12
N GLY A 193 -6.71 14.37 -2.20
CA GLY A 193 -6.03 15.22 -3.16
C GLY A 193 -5.94 16.68 -2.73
N PRO A 194 -5.21 17.51 -3.49
CA PRO A 194 -5.00 18.94 -3.20
C PRO A 194 -6.27 19.79 -3.37
N ASP A 195 -7.35 19.23 -3.93
CA ASP A 195 -8.67 19.85 -4.03
C ASP A 195 -9.61 19.50 -2.85
N ASN A 196 -9.08 18.80 -1.82
CA ASN A 196 -9.83 18.25 -0.69
C ASN A 196 -10.89 17.21 -1.05
N GLN A 197 -10.70 16.48 -2.15
CA GLN A 197 -11.49 15.28 -2.47
C GLN A 197 -10.65 14.02 -2.33
N TYR A 198 -11.29 12.90 -2.01
CA TYR A 198 -10.66 11.59 -2.10
C TYR A 198 -10.69 11.12 -3.54
N HIS A 199 -9.54 10.68 -4.04
CA HIS A 199 -9.39 10.15 -5.39
C HIS A 199 -8.99 8.69 -5.32
N MET A 200 -9.60 7.88 -6.17
CA MET A 200 -9.31 6.45 -6.27
C MET A 200 -9.10 6.08 -7.72
N ILE A 201 -8.03 5.31 -7.97
CA ILE A 201 -7.80 4.64 -9.24
C ILE A 201 -7.81 3.13 -9.05
N TRP A 202 -8.30 2.42 -10.05
CA TRP A 202 -8.29 0.96 -10.08
C TRP A 202 -8.22 0.45 -11.51
N MET A 203 -8.05 -0.84 -11.65
CA MET A 203 -8.29 -1.56 -12.90
C MET A 203 -9.04 -2.85 -12.58
N TRP A 204 -9.65 -3.42 -13.60
CA TRP A 204 -10.35 -4.70 -13.50
C TRP A 204 -9.45 -5.84 -13.93
N ARG A 205 -9.74 -7.06 -13.46
CA ARG A 205 -9.04 -8.29 -13.86
C ARG A 205 -10.00 -9.46 -13.91
N ASP A 206 -10.15 -10.04 -15.09
CA ASP A 206 -11.11 -11.14 -15.35
C ASP A 206 -10.76 -12.42 -14.59
N THR A 207 -9.48 -12.77 -14.49
CA THR A 207 -9.05 -14.07 -13.93
C THR A 207 -7.89 -13.89 -12.94
N PRO A 208 -7.44 -14.93 -12.22
CA PRO A 208 -6.23 -14.84 -11.40
C PRO A 208 -4.97 -14.43 -12.18
N ASP A 209 -4.93 -14.66 -13.50
CA ASP A 209 -3.80 -14.30 -14.36
C ASP A 209 -3.69 -12.78 -14.49
N CYS A 210 -2.54 -12.23 -14.09
CA CYS A 210 -2.25 -10.81 -14.21
C CYS A 210 -2.28 -10.26 -15.65
N SER A 211 -2.14 -11.10 -16.68
CA SER A 211 -2.28 -10.70 -18.08
C SER A 211 -3.71 -10.21 -18.42
N THR A 212 -4.68 -10.57 -17.59
CA THR A 212 -6.10 -10.22 -17.77
C THR A 212 -6.50 -8.90 -17.12
N ASN A 213 -5.54 -8.05 -16.70
CA ASN A 213 -5.88 -6.69 -16.27
C ASN A 213 -6.39 -5.86 -17.46
N HIS A 214 -7.41 -5.05 -17.23
CA HIS A 214 -8.02 -4.19 -18.24
C HIS A 214 -8.63 -2.93 -17.61
N ASP A 215 -8.98 -1.96 -18.46
CA ASP A 215 -9.75 -0.74 -18.13
C ASP A 215 -9.25 -0.02 -16.86
N ILE A 216 -8.22 0.81 -17.00
CA ILE A 216 -7.81 1.70 -15.91
C ILE A 216 -8.91 2.75 -15.69
N SER A 217 -9.37 2.89 -14.46
CA SER A 217 -10.54 3.66 -14.06
C SER A 217 -10.26 4.60 -12.90
N TYR A 218 -11.16 5.57 -12.71
CA TYR A 218 -11.06 6.63 -11.70
C TYR A 218 -12.42 7.01 -11.12
N ALA A 219 -12.41 7.39 -9.84
CA ALA A 219 -13.53 8.02 -9.15
C ALA A 219 -13.02 9.02 -8.11
N THR A 220 -13.86 10.01 -7.79
CA THR A 220 -13.64 10.99 -6.72
C THR A 220 -14.81 11.01 -5.74
N SER A 221 -14.56 11.38 -4.49
CA SER A 221 -15.57 11.49 -3.44
C SER A 221 -15.16 12.50 -2.36
N GLN A 222 -16.11 13.22 -1.78
CA GLN A 222 -15.84 14.09 -0.62
C GLN A 222 -15.95 13.34 0.71
N ASP A 223 -16.76 12.29 0.76
CA ASP A 223 -17.20 11.63 1.99
C ASP A 223 -16.94 10.11 2.00
N LEU A 224 -16.30 9.58 0.96
CA LEU A 224 -16.09 8.15 0.70
C LEU A 224 -17.39 7.33 0.54
N VAL A 225 -18.54 8.00 0.46
CA VAL A 225 -19.88 7.40 0.33
C VAL A 225 -20.47 7.71 -1.04
N ASN A 226 -20.43 8.98 -1.43
CA ASN A 226 -20.93 9.48 -2.70
C ASN A 226 -19.77 9.63 -3.68
N TRP A 227 -19.79 8.86 -4.76
CA TRP A 227 -18.71 8.81 -5.74
C TRP A 227 -19.14 9.44 -7.07
N SER A 228 -18.18 10.01 -7.78
CA SER A 228 -18.37 10.59 -9.12
C SER A 228 -17.19 10.27 -10.01
N ALA A 229 -17.45 10.18 -11.31
CA ALA A 229 -16.44 10.06 -12.35
C ALA A 229 -15.71 11.39 -12.56
N GLY A 230 -14.67 11.39 -13.42
CA GLY A 230 -13.90 12.59 -13.74
C GLY A 230 -14.72 13.70 -14.42
N ASP A 231 -15.78 13.34 -15.13
CA ASP A 231 -16.74 14.27 -15.75
C ASP A 231 -17.80 14.80 -14.78
N GLY A 232 -17.77 14.34 -13.52
CA GLY A 232 -18.77 14.66 -12.50
C GLY A 232 -20.04 13.81 -12.55
N SER A 233 -20.13 12.83 -13.47
CA SER A 233 -21.25 11.88 -13.50
C SER A 233 -21.28 11.06 -12.20
N PRO A 234 -22.45 10.85 -11.59
CA PRO A 234 -22.56 10.06 -10.37
C PRO A 234 -22.18 8.60 -10.64
N LEU A 235 -21.49 7.98 -9.67
CA LEU A 235 -21.15 6.56 -9.65
C LEU A 235 -21.84 5.91 -8.44
N PRO A 236 -23.07 5.36 -8.62
CA PRO A 236 -23.75 4.65 -7.55
C PRO A 236 -22.94 3.46 -7.04
N LEU A 237 -23.01 3.19 -5.74
CA LEU A 237 -22.38 2.02 -5.16
C LEU A 237 -23.27 0.77 -5.28
N SER A 238 -22.72 -0.41 -5.54
CA SER A 238 -21.30 -0.65 -5.85
C SER A 238 -20.93 -0.16 -7.25
N ILE A 239 -19.73 0.40 -7.43
CA ILE A 239 -19.21 0.76 -8.76
C ILE A 239 -18.77 -0.54 -9.45
N THR A 240 -19.37 -0.86 -10.60
CA THR A 240 -19.10 -2.08 -11.37
C THR A 240 -18.33 -1.77 -12.66
N ALA A 241 -17.88 -2.82 -13.37
CA ALA A 241 -17.28 -2.69 -14.69
C ALA A 241 -18.22 -2.10 -15.76
N GLU A 242 -19.54 -2.07 -15.50
CA GLU A 242 -20.53 -1.44 -16.39
C GLU A 242 -20.52 0.10 -16.31
N ALA A 243 -19.90 0.67 -15.27
CA ALA A 243 -19.80 2.11 -15.07
C ALA A 243 -18.75 2.75 -16.01
N SER A 244 -19.07 2.81 -17.30
CA SER A 244 -18.16 3.27 -18.35
C SER A 244 -17.64 4.70 -18.17
N THR A 245 -18.38 5.57 -17.47
CA THR A 245 -17.93 6.93 -17.12
C THR A 245 -16.72 6.94 -16.19
N SER A 246 -16.45 5.85 -15.46
CA SER A 246 -15.26 5.72 -14.63
C SER A 246 -13.98 5.43 -15.43
N ILE A 247 -14.09 4.95 -16.67
CA ILE A 247 -12.93 4.46 -17.44
C ILE A 247 -12.09 5.63 -17.93
N ILE A 248 -10.80 5.61 -17.61
CA ILE A 248 -9.78 6.54 -18.11
C ILE A 248 -9.34 6.13 -19.52
N ASP A 249 -9.00 4.85 -19.68
CA ASP A 249 -8.48 4.26 -20.91
C ASP A 249 -8.95 2.80 -21.02
N PRO A 250 -9.74 2.43 -22.06
CA PRO A 250 -10.33 1.11 -22.19
C PRO A 250 -9.34 0.09 -22.77
N VAL A 251 -8.24 -0.16 -22.04
CA VAL A 251 -7.21 -1.10 -22.45
C VAL A 251 -7.73 -2.53 -22.26
N PRO A 252 -7.75 -3.39 -23.30
CA PRO A 252 -8.26 -4.75 -23.18
C PRO A 252 -7.30 -5.66 -22.40
N PRO A 253 -7.78 -6.84 -21.92
CA PRO A 253 -6.92 -7.93 -21.46
C PRO A 253 -5.79 -8.23 -22.46
N GLY A 254 -4.57 -8.47 -21.97
CA GLY A 254 -3.36 -8.61 -22.79
C GLY A 254 -2.83 -7.30 -23.37
N GLY A 255 -3.48 -6.17 -23.10
CA GLY A 255 -3.07 -4.83 -23.54
C GLY A 255 -1.92 -4.24 -22.73
N GLY A 256 -1.32 -5.00 -21.81
CA GLY A 256 -0.11 -4.60 -21.08
C GLY A 256 -0.34 -3.74 -19.84
N LEU A 257 -1.55 -3.65 -19.29
CA LEU A 257 -1.82 -3.00 -17.99
C LEU A 257 -1.35 -3.88 -16.82
N SER A 258 -0.59 -3.30 -15.88
CA SER A 258 -0.24 -3.98 -14.62
C SER A 258 -0.74 -3.21 -13.41
N ASN A 259 -1.39 -3.92 -12.49
CA ASN A 259 -1.87 -3.38 -11.20
C ASN A 259 -0.73 -2.96 -10.25
N MET A 260 0.52 -3.28 -10.59
CA MET A 260 1.69 -2.89 -9.79
C MET A 260 2.20 -1.49 -10.12
N CYS A 261 1.81 -0.91 -11.26
CA CYS A 261 2.47 0.28 -11.81
C CYS A 261 1.61 1.56 -11.83
N ALA A 262 0.28 1.48 -11.73
CA ALA A 262 -0.57 2.65 -11.88
C ALA A 262 -0.41 3.64 -10.69
N SER A 263 -0.15 4.92 -10.97
CA SER A 263 0.07 5.95 -9.95
C SER A 263 -0.77 7.19 -10.22
N LEU A 264 -1.20 7.87 -9.15
CA LEU A 264 -2.02 9.08 -9.24
C LEU A 264 -1.22 10.27 -8.70
N GLY A 265 -1.10 11.33 -9.50
CA GLY A 265 -0.54 12.61 -9.11
C GLY A 265 -1.43 13.78 -9.54
N TYR A 266 -0.92 15.00 -9.36
CA TYR A 266 -1.67 16.22 -9.66
C TYR A 266 -0.80 17.26 -10.32
N ASP A 267 -1.40 18.05 -11.21
CA ASP A 267 -0.74 19.21 -11.81
C ASP A 267 -0.93 20.49 -10.98
N SER A 268 -0.38 21.62 -11.44
CA SER A 268 -0.43 22.92 -10.73
C SER A 268 -1.85 23.48 -10.58
N LYS A 269 -2.82 22.94 -11.32
CA LYS A 269 -4.24 23.27 -11.25
C LYS A 269 -5.05 22.24 -10.47
N HIS A 270 -4.38 21.37 -9.73
CA HIS A 270 -4.97 20.27 -8.96
C HIS A 270 -5.73 19.26 -9.82
N ARG A 271 -5.46 19.20 -11.14
CA ARG A 271 -6.09 18.22 -12.01
C ARG A 271 -5.43 16.86 -11.80
N PRO A 272 -6.20 15.77 -11.62
CA PRO A 272 -5.69 14.42 -11.56
C PRO A 272 -4.89 14.04 -12.81
N VAL A 273 -3.75 13.38 -12.61
CA VAL A 273 -2.93 12.78 -13.67
C VAL A 273 -2.58 11.35 -13.26
N VAL A 274 -3.03 10.38 -14.06
CA VAL A 274 -2.82 8.95 -13.83
C VAL A 274 -1.72 8.45 -14.75
N SER A 275 -0.67 7.90 -14.15
CA SER A 275 0.48 7.32 -14.85
C SER A 275 0.37 5.81 -14.86
N TYR A 276 0.52 5.19 -16.03
CA TYR A 276 0.35 3.74 -16.23
C TYR A 276 1.11 3.30 -17.48
N HIS A 277 1.21 2.00 -17.72
CA HIS A 277 1.78 1.48 -18.97
C HIS A 277 0.77 0.61 -19.71
N LYS A 278 0.88 0.59 -21.04
CA LYS A 278 0.16 -0.31 -21.93
C LYS A 278 0.97 -0.59 -23.18
N ASN A 279 0.58 -1.59 -23.94
CA ASN A 279 1.16 -1.90 -25.23
C ASN A 279 0.71 -0.88 -26.28
N ASP A 280 1.65 -0.39 -27.09
CA ASP A 280 1.38 0.44 -28.25
C ASP A 280 1.01 -0.42 -29.49
N GLU A 281 0.82 0.22 -30.64
CA GLU A 281 0.41 -0.46 -31.87
C GLU A 281 1.46 -1.45 -32.40
N LYS A 282 2.71 -1.39 -31.92
CA LYS A 282 3.80 -2.32 -32.22
C LYS A 282 3.95 -3.41 -31.16
N ALA A 283 3.03 -3.47 -30.20
CA ALA A 283 3.08 -4.30 -29.01
C ALA A 283 4.24 -3.98 -28.06
N PHE A 284 4.91 -2.83 -28.17
CA PHE A 284 5.86 -2.42 -27.15
C PHE A 284 5.13 -1.81 -25.96
N THR A 285 5.52 -2.19 -24.75
CA THR A 285 4.99 -1.63 -23.52
C THR A 285 5.57 -0.23 -23.31
N GLN A 286 4.71 0.77 -23.28
CA GLN A 286 5.06 2.19 -23.16
C GLN A 286 4.45 2.79 -21.90
N ALA A 287 5.11 3.81 -21.36
CA ALA A 287 4.55 4.66 -20.32
C ALA A 287 3.58 5.69 -20.91
N TYR A 288 2.48 5.91 -20.20
CA TYR A 288 1.46 6.91 -20.50
C TYR A 288 1.14 7.74 -19.25
N ALA A 289 0.73 8.98 -19.48
CA ALA A 289 0.03 9.81 -18.51
C ALA A 289 -1.32 10.24 -19.08
N ALA A 290 -2.40 9.99 -18.33
CA ALA A 290 -3.73 10.50 -18.62
C ALA A 290 -4.05 11.64 -17.66
N ARG A 291 -4.48 12.79 -18.17
CA ARG A 291 -4.92 13.93 -17.35
C ARG A 291 -6.39 14.23 -17.56
N LEU A 292 -7.08 14.54 -16.47
CA LEU A 292 -8.46 14.97 -16.52
C LEU A 292 -8.55 16.44 -16.95
N GLU A 293 -9.15 16.71 -18.10
CA GLU A 293 -9.32 18.04 -18.68
C GLU A 293 -10.77 18.28 -19.09
N ASN A 294 -11.44 19.23 -18.43
CA ASN A 294 -12.82 19.61 -18.74
C ASN A 294 -13.79 18.41 -18.76
N GLY A 295 -13.58 17.43 -17.88
CA GLY A 295 -14.37 16.21 -17.78
C GLY A 295 -13.91 15.05 -18.66
N ASP A 296 -12.92 15.25 -19.53
CA ASP A 296 -12.37 14.18 -20.38
C ASP A 296 -10.96 13.79 -19.95
N TRP A 297 -10.62 12.50 -20.06
CA TRP A 297 -9.24 12.05 -19.96
C TRP A 297 -8.47 12.29 -21.27
N LYS A 298 -7.36 13.03 -21.19
CA LYS A 298 -6.41 13.23 -22.30
C LYS A 298 -5.17 12.38 -22.03
N ILE A 299 -4.90 11.43 -22.93
CA ILE A 299 -3.87 10.39 -22.77
C ILE A 299 -2.65 10.75 -23.62
N HIS A 300 -1.48 10.74 -23.00
CA HIS A 300 -0.20 11.08 -23.63
C HIS A 300 0.79 9.94 -23.46
N LYS A 301 1.37 9.47 -24.57
CA LYS A 301 2.50 8.54 -24.54
C LYS A 301 3.77 9.30 -24.14
N LEU A 302 4.47 8.80 -23.13
CA LEU A 302 5.66 9.45 -22.57
C LEU A 302 6.98 8.80 -22.98
N SER A 303 6.95 7.53 -23.41
CA SER A 303 8.14 6.78 -23.83
C SER A 303 8.10 6.38 -25.31
N ASP A 304 9.27 6.03 -25.81
CA ASP A 304 9.48 5.37 -27.10
C ASP A 304 10.43 4.17 -26.90
N TRP A 305 10.05 3.28 -25.99
CA TRP A 305 10.81 2.07 -25.67
C TRP A 305 10.59 1.00 -26.75
N ASP A 306 11.63 0.25 -27.07
CA ASP A 306 11.61 -0.91 -27.97
C ASP A 306 11.53 -2.21 -27.15
N TYR A 307 10.61 -2.24 -26.17
CA TYR A 307 10.49 -3.32 -25.21
C TYR A 307 9.05 -3.81 -25.06
N HIS A 308 8.85 -5.12 -25.06
CA HIS A 308 7.58 -5.75 -24.70
C HIS A 308 7.75 -6.46 -23.36
N TRP A 309 7.04 -5.98 -22.34
CA TRP A 309 6.97 -6.67 -21.07
C TRP A 309 5.84 -7.70 -21.14
N ASP A 310 6.22 -8.94 -21.45
CA ASP A 310 5.32 -10.09 -21.45
C ASP A 310 5.18 -10.64 -20.03
N PHE A 311 4.08 -10.32 -19.36
CA PHE A 311 3.78 -10.83 -18.02
C PHE A 311 2.48 -11.64 -18.02
N SER A 312 2.53 -12.78 -17.32
CA SER A 312 1.38 -13.64 -17.07
C SER A 312 1.61 -14.45 -15.79
N GLY A 313 0.53 -15.05 -15.29
CA GLY A 313 0.54 -15.93 -14.13
C GLY A 313 -0.14 -15.35 -12.90
N ASN A 314 -0.16 -16.17 -11.86
CA ASN A 314 -0.86 -15.93 -10.60
C ASN A 314 0.13 -15.52 -9.49
N GLY A 315 -0.39 -14.88 -8.45
CA GLY A 315 0.41 -14.49 -7.27
C GLY A 315 1.32 -13.30 -7.53
N SER A 316 2.40 -13.19 -6.75
CA SER A 316 3.42 -12.15 -6.96
C SER A 316 4.29 -12.48 -8.18
N ILE A 317 4.33 -11.58 -9.16
CA ILE A 317 5.24 -11.62 -10.31
C ILE A 317 6.33 -10.55 -10.18
N ASP A 318 7.45 -10.73 -10.88
CA ASP A 318 8.51 -9.72 -10.94
C ASP A 318 8.02 -8.47 -11.68
N THR A 319 8.49 -7.31 -11.24
CA THR A 319 8.17 -6.02 -11.87
C THR A 319 9.32 -5.61 -12.78
N GLU A 320 9.03 -5.25 -14.03
CA GLU A 320 10.05 -4.78 -14.97
C GLU A 320 9.91 -3.30 -15.35
N ILE A 321 8.76 -2.70 -15.05
CA ILE A 321 8.48 -1.28 -15.27
C ILE A 321 7.79 -0.72 -14.03
N THR A 322 8.27 0.42 -13.53
CA THR A 322 7.58 1.22 -12.51
C THR A 322 7.42 2.65 -12.98
N LEU A 323 6.30 3.26 -12.64
CA LEU A 323 5.94 4.64 -12.95
C LEU A 323 5.40 5.27 -11.67
N GLY A 324 6.01 6.37 -11.24
CA GLY A 324 5.51 7.14 -10.11
C GLY A 324 4.37 8.07 -10.49
N ALA A 325 3.84 8.74 -9.48
CA ALA A 325 2.91 9.85 -9.67
C ALA A 325 3.63 11.06 -10.30
N VAL A 326 2.89 11.91 -11.01
CA VAL A 326 3.42 13.22 -11.37
C VAL A 326 3.41 14.14 -10.16
N GLU A 327 4.46 14.94 -10.05
CA GLU A 327 4.60 15.95 -8.99
C GLU A 327 5.03 17.28 -9.61
N ILE A 328 4.54 18.38 -9.05
CA ILE A 328 4.97 19.72 -9.46
C ILE A 328 6.40 19.93 -8.96
N ARG A 329 7.33 20.24 -9.88
CA ARG A 329 8.75 20.43 -9.55
C ARG A 329 9.18 21.89 -9.73
N GLU A 330 8.76 22.50 -10.83
CA GLU A 330 9.03 23.88 -11.20
C GLU A 330 7.76 24.47 -11.84
N GLU A 331 7.70 25.80 -12.02
CA GLU A 331 6.59 26.44 -12.72
C GLU A 331 6.42 25.82 -14.12
N ALA A 332 5.19 25.38 -14.42
CA ALA A 332 4.79 24.72 -15.67
C ALA A 332 5.52 23.39 -15.99
N LEU A 333 6.22 22.78 -15.03
CA LEU A 333 7.01 21.56 -15.26
C LEU A 333 6.77 20.51 -14.18
N LEU A 334 6.30 19.36 -14.61
CA LEU A 334 6.05 18.20 -13.76
C LEU A 334 7.26 17.25 -13.78
N ALA A 335 7.47 16.57 -12.67
CA ALA A 335 8.41 15.47 -12.52
C ALA A 335 7.64 14.15 -12.45
N MET A 336 8.12 13.11 -13.13
CA MET A 336 7.57 11.77 -13.01
C MET A 336 8.70 10.73 -12.97
N PRO A 337 8.94 10.07 -11.82
CA PRO A 337 9.96 9.04 -11.73
C PRO A 337 9.53 7.78 -12.46
N TRP A 338 10.50 7.08 -13.05
CA TRP A 338 10.29 5.82 -13.74
C TRP A 338 11.51 4.92 -13.59
N TRP A 339 11.28 3.60 -13.61
CA TRP A 339 12.32 2.59 -13.75
C TRP A 339 11.87 1.54 -14.75
N HIS A 340 12.83 0.98 -15.46
CA HIS A 340 12.64 -0.01 -16.50
C HIS A 340 13.84 -0.97 -16.53
N ALA A 341 13.58 -2.28 -16.44
CA ALA A 341 14.58 -3.34 -16.30
C ALA A 341 15.75 -3.25 -17.30
N ARG A 342 15.47 -2.83 -18.55
CA ARG A 342 16.47 -2.68 -19.62
C ARG A 342 16.88 -1.25 -19.99
N LYS A 343 16.14 -0.23 -19.54
CA LYS A 343 16.35 1.17 -19.94
C LYS A 343 16.89 2.02 -18.79
N GLY A 344 17.01 1.45 -17.60
CA GLY A 344 17.48 2.13 -16.40
C GLY A 344 16.34 2.83 -15.69
N SER A 345 16.65 3.94 -15.02
CA SER A 345 15.69 4.78 -14.31
C SER A 345 15.95 6.24 -14.59
N GLY A 346 14.98 7.08 -14.26
CA GLY A 346 15.15 8.52 -14.21
C GLY A 346 13.89 9.22 -13.75
N ILE A 347 13.90 10.55 -13.87
CA ILE A 347 12.72 11.39 -13.68
C ILE A 347 12.47 12.15 -14.97
N TRP A 348 11.33 11.89 -15.61
CA TRP A 348 10.93 12.71 -16.76
C TRP A 348 10.60 14.12 -16.31
N LYS A 349 11.11 15.10 -17.06
CA LYS A 349 10.71 16.50 -16.99
C LYS A 349 9.62 16.70 -18.05
N ILE A 350 8.39 16.94 -17.61
CA ILE A 350 7.20 16.99 -18.44
C ILE A 350 6.70 18.42 -18.49
N ASP A 351 6.51 18.96 -19.70
CA ASP A 351 5.81 20.24 -19.88
C ASP A 351 4.36 20.09 -19.46
N GLU A 352 3.95 20.85 -18.45
CA GLU A 352 2.62 20.71 -17.88
C GLU A 352 1.55 21.03 -18.92
N SER A 353 1.73 22.01 -19.79
CA SER A 353 0.66 22.39 -20.73
C SER A 353 0.34 21.27 -21.73
N THR A 354 1.37 20.59 -22.23
CA THR A 354 1.27 19.60 -23.32
C THR A 354 1.37 18.14 -22.88
N LEU A 355 1.78 17.88 -21.64
CA LEU A 355 2.17 16.57 -21.12
C LEU A 355 3.20 15.84 -21.98
N GLN A 356 4.07 16.60 -22.64
CA GLN A 356 5.20 16.05 -23.39
C GLN A 356 6.45 16.02 -22.51
N VAL A 357 7.25 14.96 -22.66
CA VAL A 357 8.58 14.89 -22.06
C VAL A 357 9.50 15.90 -22.77
N VAL A 358 10.00 16.89 -22.04
CA VAL A 358 10.91 17.94 -22.53
C VAL A 358 12.35 17.76 -22.01
N GLY A 359 12.59 16.73 -21.21
CA GLY A 359 13.91 16.36 -20.72
C GLY A 359 13.84 15.42 -19.54
N SER A 360 14.87 15.47 -18.71
CA SER A 360 14.94 14.71 -17.46
C SER A 360 15.42 15.60 -16.32
N TYR A 361 14.87 15.38 -15.13
CA TYR A 361 15.47 15.92 -13.92
C TYR A 361 16.66 15.04 -13.50
N PRO A 362 17.64 15.62 -12.78
CA PRO A 362 18.61 14.80 -12.06
C PRO A 362 17.90 13.85 -11.10
N ASP A 363 18.45 12.65 -10.94
CA ASP A 363 17.95 11.71 -9.94
C ASP A 363 17.90 12.39 -8.57
N PRO A 364 16.82 12.18 -7.80
CA PRO A 364 16.72 12.76 -6.49
C PRO A 364 17.81 12.12 -5.62
N LYS A 365 18.29 12.87 -4.62
CA LYS A 365 19.12 12.24 -3.60
C LYS A 365 18.29 11.12 -2.94
N PRO A 366 18.85 9.92 -2.76
CA PRO A 366 18.11 8.81 -2.17
C PRO A 366 17.43 9.23 -0.86
N ASP A 367 16.15 8.86 -0.72
CA ASP A 367 15.39 9.11 0.50
C ASP A 367 15.85 8.23 1.68
N LEU A 368 16.60 7.19 1.35
CA LEU A 368 17.21 6.28 2.29
C LEU A 368 18.73 6.54 2.30
N PRO A 369 19.37 6.74 3.47
CA PRO A 369 20.83 6.78 3.53
C PRO A 369 21.42 5.48 2.95
N GLU A 370 22.51 5.59 2.19
CA GLU A 370 23.14 4.47 1.47
C GLU A 370 23.47 3.28 2.40
N GLU A 371 23.89 3.57 3.62
CA GLU A 371 24.18 2.55 4.64
C GLU A 371 22.97 1.65 4.94
N LEU A 372 21.75 2.19 4.87
CA LEU A 372 20.53 1.39 5.08
C LEU A 372 20.19 0.53 3.87
N SER A 373 20.78 0.74 2.69
CA SER A 373 20.56 -0.09 1.49
C SER A 373 21.50 -1.29 1.41
N ASN A 374 22.59 -1.29 2.18
CA ASN A 374 23.58 -2.36 2.15
C ASN A 374 23.10 -3.59 2.93
N VAL A 375 23.27 -4.78 2.35
CA VAL A 375 23.05 -6.05 3.06
C VAL A 375 24.22 -6.28 4.02
N VAL A 376 23.92 -6.59 5.27
CA VAL A 376 24.89 -6.87 6.33
C VAL A 376 25.07 -8.37 6.53
N SER A 377 24.04 -9.18 6.24
CA SER A 377 24.16 -10.64 6.29
C SER A 377 25.13 -11.19 5.24
N ASP A 378 26.00 -12.10 5.66
CA ASP A 378 26.89 -12.86 4.75
C ASP A 378 26.14 -13.99 4.00
N LEU A 379 24.86 -14.22 4.30
CA LEU A 379 24.08 -15.28 3.66
C LEU A 379 23.64 -14.85 2.25
N PRO A 380 23.94 -15.64 1.19
CA PRO A 380 23.48 -15.34 -0.16
C PRO A 380 21.95 -15.25 -0.27
N GLY A 381 21.48 -14.25 -1.02
CA GLY A 381 20.06 -14.05 -1.30
C GLY A 381 19.29 -13.24 -0.25
N MET A 382 19.96 -12.78 0.80
CA MET A 382 19.40 -11.80 1.73
C MET A 382 19.25 -10.44 1.05
N GLY A 383 18.10 -9.80 1.28
CA GLY A 383 17.79 -8.46 0.78
C GLY A 383 17.31 -7.56 1.92
N VAL A 384 17.61 -6.27 1.81
CA VAL A 384 17.19 -5.29 2.80
C VAL A 384 15.70 -4.97 2.65
N ARG A 385 15.03 -4.85 3.80
CA ARG A 385 13.66 -4.36 3.93
C ARG A 385 13.66 -3.11 4.78
N THR A 386 12.89 -2.12 4.34
CA THR A 386 12.73 -0.88 5.08
C THR A 386 11.27 -0.44 5.12
N THR A 387 10.87 0.22 6.19
CA THR A 387 9.63 0.98 6.24
C THR A 387 9.87 2.33 6.91
N ALA A 388 9.32 3.40 6.34
CA ALA A 388 9.40 4.72 6.93
C ALA A 388 8.41 4.83 8.09
N GLY A 389 8.83 5.45 9.20
CA GLY A 389 7.95 5.78 10.30
C GLY A 389 7.01 6.93 9.94
N ARG A 390 5.75 6.82 10.34
CA ARG A 390 4.77 7.91 10.23
C ARG A 390 4.50 8.58 11.58
N GLY A 391 3.84 9.73 11.57
CA GLY A 391 3.33 10.40 12.76
C GLY A 391 4.00 11.74 13.09
N ASP A 392 3.84 12.22 14.32
CA ASP A 392 4.13 13.60 14.72
C ASP A 392 5.59 13.82 15.15
N THR A 393 6.50 13.85 14.18
CA THR A 393 7.92 14.10 14.48
C THR A 393 8.62 14.91 13.39
N GLU A 394 9.54 15.78 13.81
CA GLU A 394 10.42 16.53 12.92
C GLU A 394 11.57 15.67 12.37
N ARG A 395 11.77 14.48 12.92
CA ARG A 395 12.84 13.56 12.51
C ARG A 395 12.28 12.47 11.61
N LYS A 396 13.05 12.05 10.61
CA LYS A 396 12.70 10.87 9.81
C LYS A 396 13.19 9.62 10.52
N TYR A 397 12.31 8.66 10.71
CA TYR A 397 12.68 7.36 11.25
C TYR A 397 12.46 6.28 10.20
N TRP A 398 13.35 5.31 10.16
CA TRP A 398 13.26 4.14 9.28
C TRP A 398 13.43 2.88 10.11
N LEU A 399 12.54 1.90 9.94
CA LEU A 399 12.85 0.54 10.34
C LEU A 399 13.61 -0.13 9.20
N ARG A 400 14.60 -0.95 9.55
CA ARG A 400 15.39 -1.76 8.65
C ARG A 400 15.56 -3.16 9.22
N TRP A 401 15.36 -4.18 8.38
CA TRP A 401 15.69 -5.58 8.67
C TRP A 401 16.06 -6.28 7.36
N GLU A 402 16.48 -7.54 7.42
CA GLU A 402 16.84 -8.31 6.23
C GLU A 402 16.05 -9.61 6.14
N THR A 403 15.67 -9.99 4.93
CA THR A 403 15.00 -11.25 4.67
C THR A 403 15.49 -11.85 3.36
N LEU A 404 15.36 -13.17 3.21
CA LEU A 404 15.35 -13.76 1.87
C LEU A 404 14.21 -13.15 1.03
N GLU A 405 14.32 -13.27 -0.29
CA GLU A 405 13.29 -12.83 -1.23
C GLU A 405 11.99 -13.64 -1.14
N ARG A 406 10.94 -13.16 -1.83
CA ARG A 406 9.66 -13.87 -1.96
C ARG A 406 9.86 -15.28 -2.53
N ASN A 407 9.02 -16.22 -2.11
CA ASN A 407 9.07 -17.62 -2.57
C ASN A 407 7.69 -18.16 -2.95
N ARG A 408 6.86 -17.35 -3.63
CA ARG A 408 5.47 -17.72 -3.99
C ARG A 408 4.64 -18.26 -2.82
N ASP A 409 4.84 -17.65 -1.66
CA ASP A 409 4.24 -18.02 -0.39
C ASP A 409 4.48 -19.49 0.05
N GLN A 410 5.63 -20.06 -0.35
CA GLN A 410 6.05 -21.41 -0.01
C GLN A 410 7.19 -21.44 1.01
N PRO A 411 7.25 -22.49 1.86
CA PRO A 411 8.40 -22.72 2.73
C PRO A 411 9.70 -22.91 1.95
N ARG A 412 10.81 -22.72 2.65
CA ARG A 412 12.17 -23.01 2.18
C ARG A 412 12.75 -24.16 3.00
N ASP A 413 13.58 -24.98 2.37
CA ASP A 413 14.32 -26.04 3.07
C ASP A 413 15.33 -25.45 4.06
N GLU A 414 15.97 -24.36 3.66
CA GLU A 414 16.92 -23.62 4.49
C GLU A 414 16.28 -22.31 4.98
N ILE A 415 16.19 -22.18 6.30
CA ILE A 415 15.70 -20.97 6.97
C ILE A 415 16.94 -20.16 7.41
N PRO A 416 17.04 -18.88 7.02
CA PRO A 416 18.15 -18.03 7.43
C PRO A 416 18.11 -17.80 8.95
N PRO A 417 19.24 -17.48 9.59
CA PRO A 417 19.21 -16.98 10.95
C PRO A 417 18.35 -15.71 11.03
N PRO A 418 17.78 -15.38 12.21
CA PRO A 418 17.05 -14.13 12.40
C PRO A 418 17.90 -12.92 12.04
N SER A 419 17.30 -11.88 11.48
CA SER A 419 17.96 -10.61 11.20
C SER A 419 17.68 -9.60 12.29
N ASP A 420 18.57 -8.64 12.50
CA ASP A 420 18.32 -7.55 13.43
C ASP A 420 17.28 -6.59 12.86
N LEU A 421 16.20 -6.35 13.62
CA LEU A 421 15.31 -5.23 13.39
C LEU A 421 15.91 -3.99 14.05
N VAL A 422 16.28 -3.02 13.23
CA VAL A 422 16.98 -1.81 13.67
C VAL A 422 16.17 -0.59 13.27
N LEU A 423 15.96 0.30 14.23
CA LEU A 423 15.42 1.63 13.99
C LEU A 423 16.57 2.59 13.69
N TYR A 424 16.46 3.34 12.61
CA TYR A 424 17.36 4.41 12.24
C TYR A 424 16.66 5.75 12.37
N GLU A 425 17.36 6.70 12.97
CA GLU A 425 16.98 8.10 13.02
C GLU A 425 17.84 8.86 12.00
N VAL A 426 17.17 9.54 11.09
CA VAL A 426 17.78 10.16 9.92
C VAL A 426 17.46 11.64 9.93
N LYS A 427 18.46 12.45 9.62
CA LYS A 427 18.28 13.90 9.45
C LYS A 427 17.39 14.16 8.24
N ALA A 428 16.29 14.87 8.47
CA ALA A 428 15.27 15.16 7.47
C ALA A 428 15.81 15.84 6.22
#